data_AF-A0A3D0LC05-F1
#
_entry.id   AF-A0A3D0LC05-F1
#
_cell.length_a   1.000
_cell.length_b   1.000
_cell.length_c   1.000
_cell.angle_alpha   90.00
_cell.angle_beta   90.00
_cell.angle_gamma   90.00
#
_symmetry.space_group_name_H-M   'P 1'
#
loop_
_entity.id
_entity.type
_entity.pdbx_description
1 polymer ?
#
loop_
_entity_poly.entity_id
_entity_poly.type
_entity_poly.pdbx_seq_one_letter_code
_entity_poly.pdbx_strand_id
1 'polypeptide(L)'
;EGYLYSLAKTTSLMKSVSDKVKCNYEVSTMERLSELTDYIMESVEKLEVVLEELKSYDDIIKTSEAVRDAVIPAMDKLRGYVDEAEMLTSERYWPFPSYGKLLFSVN
;
A
#
# COMPACT_ATOMS: atom_id res chain seq x y z
N GLU A 1 -2.22 -5.43 10.15
CA GLU A 1 -1.51 -6.67 9.73
C GLU A 1 -2.34 -7.97 9.81
N GLY A 2 -3.68 -7.92 9.85
CA GLY A 2 -4.48 -9.15 10.03
C GLY A 2 -4.31 -10.20 8.92
N TYR A 3 -4.03 -9.77 7.69
CA TYR A 3 -3.84 -10.68 6.55
C TYR A 3 -2.50 -11.43 6.61
N LEU A 4 -1.40 -10.72 6.87
CA LEU A 4 -0.07 -11.32 7.06
C LEU A 4 -0.08 -12.39 8.17
N TYR A 5 -0.75 -12.09 9.29
CA TYR A 5 -0.94 -13.06 10.37
C TYR A 5 -1.68 -14.32 9.89
N SER A 6 -2.73 -14.16 9.08
CA SER A 6 -3.51 -15.27 8.51
C SER A 6 -2.67 -16.14 7.57
N LEU A 7 -1.88 -15.51 6.69
CA LEU A 7 -0.96 -16.20 5.78
C LEU A 7 0.12 -16.97 6.55
N ALA A 8 0.72 -16.37 7.57
CA ALA A 8 1.73 -17.00 8.41
C ALA A 8 1.16 -18.22 9.14
N LYS A 9 -0.04 -18.08 9.73
CA LYS A 9 -0.74 -19.18 10.40
C LYS A 9 -1.05 -20.32 9.43
N THR A 10 -1.55 -19.99 8.24
CA THR A 10 -1.91 -20.98 7.21
C THR A 10 -0.67 -21.75 6.74
N THR A 11 0.42 -21.04 6.45
CA THR A 11 1.71 -21.63 6.05
C THR A 11 2.25 -22.60 7.11
N SER A 12 2.21 -22.19 8.38
CA SER A 12 2.67 -23.02 9.50
C SER A 12 1.86 -24.32 9.63
N LEU A 13 0.54 -24.22 9.55
CA LEU A 13 -0.36 -25.38 9.63
C LEU A 13 -0.17 -26.33 8.45
N MET A 14 -0.04 -25.81 7.23
CA MET A 14 0.16 -26.64 6.04
C MET A 14 1.47 -27.44 6.12
N LYS A 15 2.56 -26.80 6.57
CA LYS A 15 3.84 -27.49 6.78
C LYS A 15 3.78 -28.53 7.90
N SER A 16 3.02 -28.30 8.97
CA SER A 16 2.86 -29.30 10.03
C SER A 16 2.13 -30.58 9.57
N VAL A 17 1.32 -30.51 8.51
CA VAL A 17 0.62 -31.67 7.95
C VAL A 17 1.52 -32.46 7.00
N SER A 18 2.36 -31.79 6.22
CA SER A 18 3.30 -32.43 5.30
C SER A 18 4.43 -31.50 4.88
N ASP A 19 5.67 -31.95 5.07
CA ASP A 19 6.89 -31.22 4.66
C ASP A 19 7.01 -31.06 3.13
N LYS A 20 6.21 -31.77 2.34
CA LYS A 20 6.20 -31.64 0.87
C LYS A 20 5.38 -30.45 0.37
N VAL A 21 4.64 -29.77 1.25
CA VAL A 21 3.87 -28.60 0.88
C VAL A 21 4.80 -27.40 0.73
N LYS A 22 4.78 -26.77 -0.46
CA LYS A 22 5.72 -25.69 -0.80
C LYS A 22 5.42 -24.36 -0.11
N CYS A 23 4.14 -23.97 -0.05
CA CYS A 23 3.67 -22.67 0.46
C CYS A 23 4.35 -21.44 -0.19
N ASN A 24 4.79 -21.55 -1.44
CA ASN A 24 5.52 -20.48 -2.12
C ASN A 24 4.67 -19.21 -2.26
N TYR A 25 3.37 -19.37 -2.52
CA TYR A 25 2.46 -18.25 -2.73
C TYR A 25 2.31 -17.41 -1.45
N GLU A 26 2.06 -18.07 -0.32
CA GLU A 26 1.89 -17.40 0.97
C GLU A 26 3.17 -16.70 1.38
N VAL A 27 4.32 -17.36 1.23
CA VAL A 27 5.63 -16.79 1.56
C VAL A 27 5.93 -15.58 0.69
N SER A 28 5.83 -15.70 -0.65
CA SER A 28 6.12 -14.58 -1.55
C SER A 28 5.16 -13.40 -1.35
N THR A 29 3.89 -13.68 -1.04
CA THR A 29 2.90 -12.63 -0.76
C THR A 29 3.22 -11.91 0.55
N MET A 30 3.64 -12.63 1.59
CA MET A 30 4.05 -12.01 2.86
C MET A 30 5.30 -11.16 2.70
N GLU A 31 6.32 -11.66 2.01
CA GLU A 31 7.56 -10.93 1.72
C GLU A 31 7.23 -9.64 0.96
N ARG A 32 6.44 -9.74 -0.10
CA ARG A 32 6.08 -8.58 -0.92
C ARG A 32 5.25 -7.56 -0.16
N LEU A 33 4.25 -7.99 0.61
CA LEU A 33 3.44 -7.08 1.42
C LEU A 33 4.26 -6.40 2.51
N SER A 34 5.25 -7.09 3.11
CA SER A 34 6.17 -6.48 4.07
C SER A 34 7.03 -5.38 3.44
N GLU A 35 7.59 -5.64 2.25
CA GLU A 35 8.33 -4.62 1.51
C GLU A 35 7.45 -3.42 1.15
N LEU A 36 6.22 -3.68 0.69
CA LEU A 36 5.29 -2.63 0.31
C LEU A 36 4.91 -1.75 1.51
N THR A 37 4.74 -2.33 2.71
CA THR A 37 4.47 -1.54 3.92
C THR A 37 5.62 -0.59 4.25
N ASP A 38 6.87 -1.03 4.07
CA ASP A 38 8.04 -0.18 4.28
C ASP A 38 8.11 0.94 3.23
N TYR A 39 7.87 0.61 1.95
CA TYR A 39 7.85 1.61 0.88
C TYR A 39 6.72 2.64 1.03
N ILE A 40 5.55 2.21 1.52
CA ILE A 40 4.43 3.10 1.84
C ILE A 40 4.85 4.06 2.95
N MET A 41 5.42 3.55 4.06
CA MET A 41 5.90 4.37 5.18
C MET A 41 6.91 5.42 4.70
N GLU A 42 7.96 5.01 3.99
CA GLU A 42 8.96 5.94 3.46
C GLU A 42 8.37 6.97 2.50
N SER A 43 7.38 6.58 1.69
CA SER A 43 6.77 7.48 0.71
C SER A 43 5.83 8.48 1.37
N VAL A 44 5.17 8.11 2.48
CA VAL A 44 4.42 9.04 3.32
C VAL A 44 5.36 10.07 3.91
N GLU A 45 6.48 9.66 4.52
CA GLU A 45 7.47 10.59 5.09
C GLU A 45 7.99 11.57 4.03
N LYS A 46 8.30 11.08 2.82
CA LYS A 46 8.73 11.92 1.69
C LYS A 46 7.64 12.91 1.26
N LEU A 47 6.38 12.46 1.20
CA LEU A 47 5.26 13.33 0.85
C LEU A 47 5.04 14.41 1.93
N GLU A 48 5.18 14.07 3.20
CA GLU A 48 5.09 15.03 4.31
C GLU A 48 6.14 16.13 4.19
N VAL A 49 7.39 15.78 3.89
CA VAL A 49 8.46 16.76 3.64
C VAL A 49 8.10 17.70 2.49
N VAL A 50 7.64 17.17 1.35
CA VAL A 50 7.22 17.99 0.19
C VAL A 50 6.06 18.92 0.56
N LEU A 51 5.11 18.47 1.38
CA LEU A 51 3.99 19.28 1.85
C LEU A 51 4.43 20.36 2.85
N GLU A 52 5.45 20.10 3.67
CA GLU A 52 6.05 21.10 4.54
C GLU A 52 6.79 22.18 3.75
N GLU A 53 7.58 21.79 2.75
CA GLU A 53 8.23 22.73 1.83
C GLU A 53 7.21 23.60 1.10
N LEU A 54 6.09 23.01 0.66
CA LEU A 54 5.02 23.74 -0.02
C LEU A 54 4.46 24.90 0.84
N LYS A 55 4.34 24.70 2.15
CA LYS A 55 3.83 25.71 3.09
C LYS A 55 4.78 26.91 3.25
N SER A 56 6.03 26.78 2.84
CA SER A 56 7.02 27.87 2.90
C SER A 56 6.95 28.84 1.71
N TYR A 57 6.17 28.54 0.68
CA TYR A 57 6.01 29.40 -0.49
C TYR A 57 4.92 30.45 -0.28
N ASP A 58 5.31 31.73 -0.37
CA ASP A 58 4.39 32.88 -0.31
C ASP A 58 3.84 33.31 -1.68
N ASP A 59 4.40 32.77 -2.77
CA ASP A 59 4.02 33.12 -4.15
C ASP A 59 3.11 32.04 -4.76
N ILE A 60 1.92 32.45 -5.19
CA ILE A 60 0.90 31.52 -5.69
C ILE A 60 1.32 30.76 -6.95
N ILE A 61 2.15 31.36 -7.81
CA ILE A 61 2.65 30.71 -9.03
C ILE A 61 3.64 29.63 -8.63
N LYS A 62 4.60 29.94 -7.76
CA LYS A 62 5.58 28.97 -7.25
C LYS A 62 4.91 27.83 -6.49
N THR A 63 3.90 28.13 -5.67
CA THR A 63 3.11 27.11 -4.98
C THR A 63 2.39 26.20 -5.98
N SER A 64 1.80 26.76 -7.03
CA SER A 64 1.13 25.97 -8.08
C SER A 64 2.11 25.07 -8.85
N GLU A 65 3.29 25.58 -9.16
CA GLU A 65 4.37 24.81 -9.80
C GLU A 65 4.87 23.68 -8.88
N ALA A 66 5.09 23.95 -7.60
CA ALA A 66 5.50 22.94 -6.62
C ALA A 66 4.45 21.85 -6.40
N VAL A 67 3.15 22.19 -6.41
CA VAL A 67 2.08 21.19 -6.38
C VAL A 67 2.17 20.27 -7.61
N ARG A 68 2.29 20.84 -8.80
CA ARG A 68 2.35 20.09 -10.06
C ARG A 68 3.60 19.21 -10.13
N ASP A 69 4.75 19.75 -9.76
CA ASP A 69 6.06 19.16 -10.05
C ASP A 69 6.62 18.31 -8.90
N ALA A 70 6.13 18.50 -7.67
CA ALA A 70 6.61 17.78 -6.50
C ALA A 70 5.49 17.02 -5.76
N VAL A 71 4.38 17.68 -5.43
CA VAL A 71 3.31 17.05 -4.62
C VAL A 71 2.61 15.93 -5.38
N ILE A 72 2.12 16.21 -6.60
CA ILE A 72 1.39 15.22 -7.41
C ILE A 72 2.27 13.99 -7.70
N PRO A 73 3.54 14.14 -8.16
CA PRO A 73 4.43 13.00 -8.36
C PRO A 73 4.70 12.19 -7.08
N ALA A 74 4.84 12.84 -5.92
CA ALA A 74 5.02 12.14 -4.64
C ALA A 74 3.75 11.36 -4.24
N MET A 75 2.56 11.94 -4.46
CA MET A 75 1.28 11.26 -4.27
C MET A 75 1.12 10.07 -5.20
N ASP A 76 1.44 10.21 -6.48
CA ASP A 76 1.34 9.13 -7.47
C ASP A 76 2.27 7.97 -7.12
N LYS A 77 3.48 8.27 -6.64
CA LYS A 77 4.41 7.24 -6.17
C LYS A 77 3.88 6.48 -4.95
N LEU A 78 3.40 7.20 -3.94
CA LEU A 78 2.78 6.59 -2.75
C LEU A 78 1.59 5.72 -3.16
N ARG A 79 0.74 6.23 -4.05
CA ARG A 79 -0.42 5.52 -4.57
C ARG A 79 -0.03 4.22 -5.26
N GLY A 80 1.02 4.21 -6.08
CA GLY A 80 1.49 3.00 -6.75
C GLY A 80 1.77 1.85 -5.78
N TYR A 81 2.40 2.12 -4.63
CA TYR A 81 2.65 1.08 -3.62
C TYR A 81 1.37 0.62 -2.91
N VAL A 82 0.44 1.55 -2.62
CA VAL A 82 -0.85 1.23 -2.00
C VAL A 82 -1.73 0.41 -2.93
N ASP A 83 -1.81 0.76 -4.22
CA ASP A 83 -2.58 0.04 -5.23
C ASP A 83 -2.05 -1.40 -5.41
N GLU A 84 -0.73 -1.59 -5.37
CA GLU A 84 -0.13 -2.93 -5.39
C GLU A 84 -0.48 -3.73 -4.12
N ALA A 85 -0.43 -3.09 -2.95
CA ALA A 85 -0.82 -3.72 -1.69
C ALA A 85 -2.31 -4.10 -1.67
N GLU A 86 -3.18 -3.29 -2.29
CA GLU A 86 -4.61 -3.60 -2.48
C GLU A 86 -4.79 -4.88 -3.30
N MET A 87 -4.04 -5.03 -4.40
CA MET A 87 -4.13 -6.22 -5.27
C MET A 87 -3.70 -7.52 -4.58
N LEU A 88 -2.75 -7.44 -3.64
CA LEU A 88 -2.24 -8.61 -2.92
C LEU A 88 -3.06 -8.93 -1.66
N THR A 89 -3.69 -7.94 -1.06
CA THR A 89 -4.44 -8.12 0.18
C THR A 89 -5.82 -8.69 -0.10
N SER A 90 -6.20 -9.75 0.60
CA SER A 90 -7.56 -10.27 0.53
C SER A 90 -8.58 -9.19 0.90
N GLU A 91 -9.64 -9.05 0.11
CA GLU A 91 -10.73 -8.08 0.28
C GLU A 91 -11.28 -8.01 1.73
N ARG A 92 -11.37 -9.15 2.42
CA ARG A 92 -11.82 -9.20 3.84
C ARG A 92 -10.94 -8.41 4.81
N TYR A 93 -9.68 -8.21 4.47
CA TYR A 93 -8.67 -7.54 5.29
C TYR A 93 -8.32 -6.14 4.78
N TRP A 94 -8.82 -5.76 3.60
CA TRP A 94 -8.64 -4.42 3.06
C TRP A 94 -9.72 -3.48 3.65
N PRO A 95 -9.34 -2.40 4.35
CA PRO A 95 -10.30 -1.56 5.07
C PRO A 95 -11.11 -0.64 4.16
N PHE A 96 -10.65 -0.45 2.92
CA PHE A 96 -11.31 0.39 1.94
C PHE A 96 -12.23 -0.44 1.03
N PRO A 97 -13.42 0.05 0.69
CA PRO A 97 -14.24 -0.57 -0.32
C PRO A 97 -13.49 -0.57 -1.66
N SER A 98 -13.50 -1.70 -2.37
CA SER A 98 -12.97 -1.76 -3.73
C SER A 98 -13.69 -0.75 -4.62
N TYR A 99 -13.04 -0.35 -5.72
CA TYR A 99 -13.62 0.59 -6.68
C TYR A 99 -14.99 0.13 -7.21
N GLY A 100 -15.18 -1.18 -7.40
CA GLY A 100 -16.46 -1.76 -7.78
C GLY A 100 -17.55 -1.59 -6.71
N LYS A 101 -17.19 -1.70 -5.42
CA LYS A 101 -18.13 -1.36 -4.33
C LYS A 101 -18.41 0.14 -4.29
N LEU A 102 -17.40 0.99 -4.41
CA LEU A 102 -17.61 2.44 -4.42
C LEU A 102 -18.56 2.87 -5.55
N LEU A 103 -18.42 2.29 -6.74
CA LEU A 103 -19.22 2.66 -7.90
C LEU A 103 -20.60 1.99 -7.95
N PHE A 104 -20.77 0.80 -7.37
CA PHE A 104 -21.98 -0.02 -7.57
C PHE A 104 -22.57 -0.62 -6.29
N SER A 105 -22.15 -0.19 -5.09
CA SER A 105 -22.70 -0.69 -3.80
C SER A 105 -24.12 -0.23 -3.51
N VAL A 106 -24.64 0.72 -4.28
CA VAL A 106 -26.03 1.18 -4.19
C VAL A 106 -26.85 0.52 -5.29
N ASN A 107 -27.16 -0.76 -5.12
CA ASN A 107 -28.20 -1.47 -5.85
C ASN A 107 -28.97 -2.35 -4.86
#